data_AF-A0A1G0Y3F1-F1
#
_entry.id   AF-A0A1G0Y3F1-F1
#
_cell.length_a   1.000
_cell.length_b   1.000
_cell.length_c   1.000
_cell.angle_alpha   90.00
_cell.angle_beta   90.00
_cell.angle_gamma   90.00
#
_symmetry.space_group_name_H-M   'P 1'
#
loop_
_entity.id
_entity.type
_entity.pdbx_description
1 polymer ?
#
loop_
_entity_poly.entity_id
_entity_poly.type
_entity_poly.pdbx_seq_one_letter_code
_entity_poly.pdbx_strand_id
1 'polypeptide(L)'
;MLNYTDNELAKITENGISNLMYIFAFDLKAKIPDTLSALETLPLNDLSALFKQVDEEGNNVIMLSMWGSFEAANNLLDIFKKLPPHDKLARLTQANNEGETALMIATQKNPRLVPKLLNLIEELPAAAPATIVKQVDTTPSDPIISIGNALMWILSFCDAKTIAPNEVMAPFSRLFNHLATNDKTTVLQQINKEGENAVLLAVKYNQDYLPAILELSEKTTNPTMIAQTLKQVDGMNICEKAIGYTWRNALQHAIISQSKQPRTPNPVLIILTAIFKLSPTLQKGIIEKFNDEESISLINAVKSESDQLKLLELFVRFNPDKLTRYTDTPELLLQLSQLYQQNENLRTKALGSNHAGNSASPLEIDMLAIRLSGNRNSLFYSNFLHASTQAVRTITPVISSKGTTSLTPLTPQLDI
;
A
#
# COMPACT_ATOMS: atom_id res chain seq x y z
N MET A 1 15.71 -37.77 -16.49
CA MET A 1 16.76 -37.13 -17.30
C MET A 1 16.62 -37.67 -18.71
N LEU A 2 16.21 -36.82 -19.65
CA LEU A 2 16.23 -37.19 -21.06
C LEU A 2 17.66 -36.92 -21.56
N ASN A 3 18.41 -37.99 -21.84
CA ASN A 3 19.73 -37.88 -22.43
C ASN A 3 19.54 -37.68 -23.93
N TYR A 4 19.47 -36.42 -24.36
CA TYR A 4 19.47 -36.10 -25.78
C TYR A 4 20.86 -36.38 -26.36
N THR A 5 20.89 -37.13 -27.45
CA THR A 5 22.10 -37.41 -28.22
C THR A 5 22.53 -36.17 -29.01
N ASP A 6 23.82 -36.06 -29.37
CA ASP A 6 24.32 -34.95 -30.20
C ASP A 6 23.58 -34.81 -31.54
N ASN A 7 22.97 -35.91 -32.04
CA ASN A 7 22.10 -35.91 -33.23
C ASN A 7 20.73 -35.26 -33.01
N GLU A 8 20.19 -35.28 -31.78
CA GLU A 8 18.91 -34.62 -31.46
C GLU A 8 19.11 -33.11 -31.30
N LEU A 9 20.26 -32.68 -30.78
CA LEU A 9 20.67 -31.26 -30.76
C LEU A 9 20.90 -30.71 -32.19
N ALA A 10 21.40 -31.53 -33.12
CA ALA A 10 21.55 -31.13 -34.52
C ALA A 10 20.20 -30.98 -35.26
N LYS A 11 19.18 -31.78 -34.91
CA LYS A 11 17.82 -31.63 -35.46
C LYS A 11 17.08 -30.42 -34.91
N ILE A 12 17.37 -30.03 -33.67
CA ILE A 12 16.83 -28.82 -33.06
C ILE A 12 17.26 -27.57 -33.86
N THR A 13 18.50 -27.54 -34.36
CA THR A 13 18.96 -26.45 -35.23
C THR A 13 18.30 -26.40 -36.61
N GLU A 14 17.73 -27.50 -37.10
CA GLU A 14 16.97 -27.52 -38.37
C GLU A 14 15.56 -26.91 -38.23
N ASN A 15 14.97 -26.94 -37.04
CA ASN A 15 13.60 -26.42 -36.80
C ASN A 15 13.56 -24.95 -36.36
N GLY A 16 14.66 -24.19 -36.49
CA GLY A 16 14.70 -22.75 -36.24
C GLY A 16 14.73 -22.32 -34.77
N ILE A 17 14.59 -23.26 -33.83
CA ILE A 17 14.82 -23.00 -32.40
C ILE A 17 16.31 -23.19 -32.13
N SER A 18 17.01 -22.17 -31.65
CA SER A 18 18.42 -22.36 -31.28
C SER A 18 18.56 -23.42 -30.19
N ASN A 19 19.64 -24.21 -30.25
CA ASN A 19 20.08 -25.07 -29.15
C ASN A 19 20.06 -24.34 -27.80
N LEU A 20 20.32 -23.04 -27.82
CA LEU A 20 20.23 -22.17 -26.65
C LEU A 20 18.84 -22.19 -26.00
N MET A 21 17.79 -21.97 -26.78
CA MET A 21 16.40 -21.96 -26.29
C MET A 21 16.04 -23.27 -25.60
N TYR A 22 16.40 -24.41 -26.20
CA TYR A 22 16.20 -25.72 -25.59
C TYR A 22 16.98 -25.90 -24.28
N ILE A 23 18.25 -25.49 -24.25
CA ILE A 23 19.10 -25.61 -23.05
C ILE A 23 18.48 -24.87 -21.87
N PHE A 24 17.93 -23.67 -22.11
CA PHE A 24 17.32 -22.85 -21.07
C PHE A 24 15.89 -23.28 -20.72
N ALA A 25 15.07 -23.65 -21.71
CA ALA A 25 13.69 -24.10 -21.49
C ALA A 25 13.63 -25.42 -20.71
N PHE A 26 14.54 -26.36 -20.99
CA PHE A 26 14.56 -27.68 -20.35
C PHE A 26 15.58 -27.80 -19.21
N ASP A 27 16.19 -26.69 -18.80
CA ASP A 27 17.21 -26.63 -17.73
C ASP A 27 18.24 -27.76 -17.88
N LEU A 28 18.89 -27.84 -19.04
CA LEU A 28 19.89 -28.89 -19.34
C LEU A 28 21.17 -28.62 -18.55
N LYS A 29 21.14 -28.83 -17.23
CA LYS A 29 22.15 -28.43 -16.24
C LYS A 29 23.59 -28.74 -16.65
N ALA A 30 23.81 -29.89 -17.30
CA ALA A 30 25.12 -30.31 -17.76
C ALA A 30 25.71 -29.43 -18.88
N LYS A 31 24.88 -28.73 -19.65
CA LYS A 31 25.29 -27.89 -20.78
C LYS A 31 25.27 -26.39 -20.46
N ILE A 32 24.57 -25.98 -19.40
CA ILE A 32 24.40 -24.57 -19.04
C ILE A 32 25.75 -23.86 -18.80
N PRO A 33 26.72 -24.40 -18.02
CA PRO A 33 28.01 -23.72 -17.80
C PRO A 33 28.81 -23.47 -19.08
N ASP A 34 28.93 -24.50 -19.93
CA ASP A 34 29.66 -24.40 -21.21
C ASP A 34 28.96 -23.40 -22.15
N THR A 35 27.64 -23.42 -22.17
CA THR A 35 26.82 -22.53 -23.01
C THR A 35 26.95 -21.07 -22.56
N LEU A 36 26.85 -20.81 -21.26
CA LEU A 36 27.05 -19.47 -20.71
C LEU A 36 28.46 -18.96 -21.00
N SER A 37 29.47 -19.81 -20.82
CA SER A 37 30.88 -19.47 -21.12
C SER A 37 31.06 -19.12 -22.60
N ALA A 38 30.46 -19.91 -23.51
CA ALA A 38 30.50 -19.62 -24.94
C ALA A 38 29.84 -18.27 -25.27
N LEU A 39 28.64 -18.02 -24.73
CA LEU A 39 27.92 -16.76 -24.92
C LEU A 39 28.71 -15.54 -24.43
N GLU A 40 29.46 -15.65 -23.34
CA GLU A 40 30.26 -14.55 -22.81
C GLU A 40 31.40 -14.11 -23.75
N THR A 41 31.86 -15.02 -24.61
CA THR A 41 32.96 -14.78 -25.56
C THR A 41 32.49 -14.34 -26.95
N LEU A 42 31.18 -14.37 -27.22
CA LEU A 42 30.64 -14.01 -28.53
C LEU A 42 30.80 -12.50 -28.82
N PRO A 43 31.12 -12.13 -30.07
CA PRO A 43 30.98 -10.75 -30.53
C PRO A 43 29.56 -10.23 -30.30
N LEU A 44 29.44 -8.93 -29.99
CA LEU A 44 28.16 -8.33 -29.62
C LEU A 44 27.08 -8.46 -30.70
N ASN A 45 27.46 -8.43 -31.98
CA ASN A 45 26.55 -8.59 -33.10
C ASN A 45 25.96 -10.01 -33.15
N ASP A 46 26.79 -11.02 -32.91
CA ASP A 46 26.37 -12.42 -32.91
C ASP A 46 25.48 -12.71 -31.70
N LEU A 47 25.84 -12.15 -30.54
CA LEU A 47 25.03 -12.20 -29.34
C LEU A 47 23.65 -11.58 -29.60
N SER A 48 23.60 -10.37 -30.18
CA SER A 48 22.34 -9.70 -30.56
C SER A 48 21.48 -10.54 -31.50
N ALA A 49 22.08 -11.12 -32.56
CA ALA A 49 21.38 -11.98 -33.52
C ALA A 49 20.78 -13.23 -32.84
N LEU A 50 21.52 -13.81 -31.90
CA LEU A 50 21.09 -14.99 -31.17
C LEU A 50 19.93 -14.68 -30.20
N PHE A 51 19.97 -13.54 -29.50
CA PHE A 51 18.85 -13.12 -28.63
C PHE A 51 17.59 -12.70 -29.40
N LYS A 52 17.71 -12.35 -30.69
CA LYS A 52 16.56 -11.98 -31.56
C LYS A 52 15.67 -13.14 -31.97
N GLN A 53 16.17 -14.36 -31.84
CA GLN A 53 15.41 -15.55 -32.21
C GLN A 53 14.18 -15.70 -31.32
N VAL A 54 13.13 -16.30 -31.88
CA VAL A 54 11.92 -16.71 -31.16
C VAL A 54 11.56 -18.15 -31.52
N ASP A 55 10.93 -18.88 -30.60
CA ASP A 55 10.36 -20.20 -30.89
C ASP A 55 8.99 -20.09 -31.61
N GLU A 56 8.32 -21.23 -31.83
CA GLU A 56 7.00 -21.30 -32.47
C GLU A 56 5.90 -20.58 -31.67
N GLU A 57 6.08 -20.45 -30.35
CA GLU A 57 5.19 -19.74 -29.45
C GLU A 57 5.52 -18.24 -29.35
N GLY A 58 6.53 -17.77 -30.08
CA GLY A 58 6.97 -16.38 -30.03
C GLY A 58 7.79 -16.06 -28.77
N ASN A 59 8.25 -17.05 -28.01
CA ASN A 59 9.10 -16.85 -26.86
C ASN A 59 10.53 -16.60 -27.30
N ASN A 60 11.15 -15.52 -26.79
CA ASN A 60 12.60 -15.36 -26.91
C ASN A 60 13.33 -16.13 -25.80
N VAL A 61 14.66 -16.20 -25.91
CA VAL A 61 15.47 -16.97 -24.95
C VAL A 61 15.38 -16.45 -23.51
N ILE A 62 15.13 -15.15 -23.29
CA ILE A 62 14.93 -14.60 -21.95
C ILE A 62 13.66 -15.17 -21.34
N MET A 63 12.55 -15.14 -22.09
CA MET A 63 11.29 -15.76 -21.67
C MET A 63 11.52 -17.25 -21.36
N LEU A 64 12.17 -17.99 -22.27
CA LEU A 64 12.44 -19.42 -22.13
C LEU A 64 13.25 -19.75 -20.87
N SER A 65 14.21 -18.91 -20.52
CA SER A 65 15.00 -19.10 -19.32
C SER A 65 14.21 -18.93 -18.01
N MET A 66 13.08 -18.20 -18.02
CA MET A 66 12.25 -18.01 -16.81
C MET A 66 11.56 -19.30 -16.36
N TRP A 67 11.31 -20.26 -17.27
CA TRP A 67 10.80 -21.59 -16.92
C TRP A 67 11.88 -22.53 -16.36
N GLY A 68 13.15 -22.21 -16.58
CA GLY A 68 14.30 -23.00 -16.14
C GLY A 68 14.75 -22.70 -14.71
N SER A 69 15.98 -23.11 -14.38
CA SER A 69 16.54 -22.84 -13.05
C SER A 69 16.85 -21.35 -12.86
N PHE A 70 16.64 -20.86 -11.62
CA PHE A 70 16.96 -19.49 -11.22
C PHE A 70 18.41 -19.13 -11.55
N GLU A 71 19.37 -20.02 -11.29
CA GLU A 71 20.80 -19.75 -11.50
C GLU A 71 21.12 -19.55 -12.99
N ALA A 72 20.63 -20.43 -13.86
CA ALA A 72 20.84 -20.33 -15.29
C ALA A 72 20.25 -19.05 -15.87
N ALA A 73 18.98 -18.77 -15.54
CA ALA A 73 18.30 -17.55 -15.97
C ALA A 73 18.98 -16.29 -15.43
N ASN A 74 19.41 -16.31 -14.17
CA ASN A 74 20.16 -15.22 -13.57
C ASN A 74 21.46 -14.94 -14.33
N ASN A 75 22.25 -15.97 -14.65
CA ASN A 75 23.50 -15.80 -15.39
C ASN A 75 23.25 -15.31 -16.83
N LEU A 76 22.21 -15.83 -17.49
CA LEU A 76 21.80 -15.37 -18.83
C LEU A 76 21.42 -13.88 -18.81
N LEU A 77 20.72 -13.41 -17.77
CA LEU A 77 20.41 -11.99 -17.60
C LEU A 77 21.66 -11.12 -17.43
N ASP A 78 22.76 -11.63 -16.84
CA ASP A 78 24.02 -10.88 -16.76
C ASP A 78 24.73 -10.78 -18.12
N ILE A 79 24.61 -11.80 -18.96
CA ILE A 79 25.08 -11.74 -20.35
C ILE A 79 24.22 -10.75 -21.14
N PHE A 80 22.89 -10.81 -20.99
CA PHE A 80 21.93 -9.94 -21.66
C PHE A 80 22.19 -8.45 -21.38
N LYS A 81 22.69 -8.08 -20.19
CA LYS A 81 23.08 -6.70 -19.86
C LYS A 81 24.05 -6.08 -20.85
N LYS A 82 24.91 -6.90 -21.46
CA LYS A 82 25.94 -6.46 -22.42
C LYS A 82 25.35 -5.98 -23.75
N LEU A 83 24.11 -6.37 -24.07
CA LEU A 83 23.45 -5.99 -25.33
C LEU A 83 23.24 -4.47 -25.43
N PRO A 84 23.27 -3.91 -26.66
CA PRO A 84 22.91 -2.52 -26.90
C PRO A 84 21.51 -2.19 -26.36
N PRO A 85 21.25 -0.96 -25.89
CA PRO A 85 19.95 -0.59 -25.33
C PRO A 85 18.75 -0.85 -26.27
N HIS A 86 18.91 -0.67 -27.58
CA HIS A 86 17.85 -0.92 -28.55
C HIS A 86 17.48 -2.41 -28.66
N ASP A 87 18.47 -3.30 -28.59
CA ASP A 87 18.25 -4.74 -28.60
C ASP A 87 17.62 -5.19 -27.28
N LYS A 88 18.11 -4.68 -26.14
CA LYS A 88 17.50 -4.95 -24.82
C LYS A 88 16.02 -4.56 -24.79
N LEU A 89 15.72 -3.34 -25.27
CA LEU A 89 14.35 -2.85 -25.37
C LEU A 89 13.49 -3.79 -26.22
N ALA A 90 13.93 -4.08 -27.45
CA ALA A 90 13.17 -4.93 -28.37
C ALA A 90 12.83 -6.30 -27.78
N ARG A 91 13.74 -6.90 -26.99
CA ARG A 91 13.50 -8.19 -26.34
C ARG A 91 12.62 -8.11 -25.10
N LEU A 92 12.73 -7.02 -24.32
CA LEU A 92 11.93 -6.83 -23.11
C LEU A 92 10.49 -6.36 -23.41
N THR A 93 10.24 -5.71 -24.56
CA THR A 93 8.88 -5.35 -25.05
C THR A 93 8.24 -6.43 -25.90
N GLN A 94 9.01 -7.42 -26.34
CA GLN A 94 8.44 -8.54 -27.07
C GLN A 94 7.42 -9.24 -26.17
N ALA A 95 6.26 -9.55 -26.75
CA ALA A 95 5.32 -10.49 -26.18
C ALA A 95 5.36 -11.79 -26.99
N ASN A 96 5.12 -12.91 -26.34
CA ASN A 96 4.87 -14.19 -27.01
C ASN A 96 3.48 -14.19 -27.67
N ASN A 97 3.09 -15.32 -28.29
CA ASN A 97 1.79 -15.47 -28.96
C ASN A 97 0.60 -15.34 -27.99
N GLU A 98 0.87 -15.46 -26.70
CA GLU A 98 -0.11 -15.28 -25.63
C GLU A 98 -0.26 -13.80 -25.24
N GLY A 99 0.74 -12.96 -25.49
CA GLY A 99 0.75 -11.55 -25.08
C GLY A 99 1.64 -11.30 -23.85
N GLU A 100 2.29 -12.34 -23.34
CA GLU A 100 3.12 -12.28 -22.14
C GLU A 100 4.52 -11.75 -22.47
N THR A 101 5.01 -10.84 -21.62
CA THR A 101 6.40 -10.36 -21.66
C THR A 101 7.29 -11.23 -20.78
N ALA A 102 8.61 -11.10 -20.95
CA ALA A 102 9.58 -11.74 -20.06
C ALA A 102 9.34 -11.41 -18.56
N LEU A 103 8.87 -10.19 -18.25
CA LEU A 103 8.56 -9.79 -16.88
C LEU A 103 7.34 -10.53 -16.32
N MET A 104 6.29 -10.70 -17.14
CA MET A 104 5.07 -11.44 -16.75
C MET A 104 5.38 -12.93 -16.52
N ILE A 105 6.14 -13.55 -17.43
CA ILE A 105 6.55 -14.95 -17.31
C ILE A 105 7.44 -15.15 -16.08
N ALA A 106 8.40 -14.24 -15.82
CA ALA A 106 9.22 -14.28 -14.62
C ALA A 106 8.39 -14.22 -13.34
N THR A 107 7.39 -13.34 -13.30
CA THR A 107 6.48 -13.20 -12.18
C THR A 107 5.72 -14.50 -11.87
N GLN A 108 5.36 -15.29 -12.89
CA GLN A 108 4.63 -16.54 -12.71
C GLN A 108 5.56 -17.73 -12.42
N LYS A 109 6.66 -17.84 -13.16
CA LYS A 109 7.51 -19.04 -13.17
C LYS A 109 8.71 -18.94 -12.25
N ASN A 110 9.26 -17.75 -12.07
CA ASN A 110 10.45 -17.53 -11.25
C ASN A 110 10.45 -16.12 -10.59
N PRO A 111 9.58 -15.88 -9.60
CA PRO A 111 9.39 -14.57 -8.99
C PRO A 111 10.68 -13.91 -8.48
N ARG A 112 11.68 -14.73 -8.14
CA ARG A 112 13.00 -14.29 -7.67
C ARG A 112 13.80 -13.51 -8.73
N LEU A 113 13.47 -13.66 -10.01
CA LEU A 113 14.11 -12.92 -11.11
C LEU A 113 13.45 -11.56 -11.41
N VAL A 114 12.24 -11.32 -10.89
CA VAL A 114 11.50 -10.08 -11.10
C VAL A 114 12.31 -8.83 -10.72
N PRO A 115 12.99 -8.76 -9.55
CA PRO A 115 13.81 -7.60 -9.20
C PRO A 115 14.92 -7.31 -10.21
N LYS A 116 15.54 -8.37 -10.76
CA LYS A 116 16.63 -8.25 -11.73
C LYS A 116 16.13 -7.74 -13.08
N LEU A 117 14.98 -8.22 -13.53
CA LEU A 117 14.33 -7.72 -14.75
C LEU A 117 13.87 -6.26 -14.58
N LEU A 118 13.31 -5.89 -13.43
CA LEU A 118 12.92 -4.49 -13.17
C LEU A 118 14.13 -3.55 -13.21
N ASN A 119 15.27 -3.95 -12.64
CA ASN A 119 16.50 -3.16 -12.72
C ASN A 119 17.01 -3.05 -14.18
N LEU A 120 16.94 -4.13 -14.96
CA LEU A 120 17.28 -4.10 -16.38
C LEU A 120 16.41 -3.13 -17.19
N ILE A 121 15.11 -3.07 -16.86
CA ILE A 121 14.17 -2.14 -17.49
C ILE A 121 14.47 -0.70 -17.07
N GLU A 122 14.83 -0.48 -15.80
CA GLU A 122 15.23 0.84 -15.27
C GLU A 122 16.46 1.42 -15.99
N GLU A 123 17.39 0.56 -16.42
CA GLU A 123 18.59 0.95 -17.18
C GLU A 123 18.33 1.34 -18.65
N LEU A 124 17.10 1.18 -19.17
CA LEU A 124 16.75 1.52 -20.55
C LEU A 124 16.57 3.05 -20.74
N PRO A 125 16.61 3.56 -21.99
CA PRO A 125 16.33 4.98 -22.26
C PRO A 125 14.97 5.42 -21.72
N ALA A 126 14.82 6.68 -21.30
CA ALA A 126 13.70 7.16 -20.47
C ALA A 126 12.27 6.79 -20.94
N ALA A 127 12.01 6.64 -22.24
CA ALA A 127 10.69 6.27 -22.76
C ALA A 127 10.39 4.76 -22.72
N ALA A 128 11.42 3.92 -22.61
CA ALA A 128 11.31 2.46 -22.68
C ALA A 128 10.59 1.81 -21.49
N PRO A 129 10.87 2.18 -20.23
CA PRO A 129 10.16 1.66 -19.06
C PRO A 129 8.65 1.67 -19.19
N ALA A 130 8.10 2.81 -19.63
CA ALA A 130 6.67 3.01 -19.75
C ALA A 130 6.04 2.01 -20.73
N THR A 131 6.68 1.76 -21.88
CA THR A 131 6.19 0.80 -22.88
C THR A 131 6.07 -0.60 -22.29
N ILE A 132 7.06 -1.03 -21.51
CA ILE A 132 7.11 -2.38 -20.94
C ILE A 132 6.08 -2.54 -19.82
N VAL A 133 6.01 -1.60 -18.86
CA VAL A 133 5.11 -1.75 -17.71
C VAL A 133 3.63 -1.51 -18.05
N LYS A 134 3.34 -0.82 -19.17
CA LYS A 134 1.96 -0.63 -19.66
C LYS A 134 1.48 -1.79 -20.54
N GLN A 135 2.37 -2.68 -20.97
CA GLN A 135 1.99 -3.80 -21.80
C GLN A 135 0.99 -4.67 -21.02
N VAL A 136 -0.10 -5.02 -21.69
CA VAL A 136 -1.19 -5.82 -21.13
C VAL A 136 -1.16 -7.15 -21.85
N ASP A 137 -1.17 -8.22 -21.08
CA ASP A 137 -1.37 -9.56 -21.63
C ASP A 137 -2.76 -9.65 -22.28
N THR A 138 -2.81 -10.17 -23.51
CA THR A 138 -4.02 -10.24 -24.33
C THR A 138 -4.60 -11.65 -24.42
N THR A 139 -4.08 -12.63 -23.67
CA THR A 139 -4.55 -14.01 -23.73
C THR A 139 -6.07 -14.12 -23.52
N PRO A 140 -6.82 -14.61 -24.52
CA PRO A 140 -8.21 -15.00 -24.33
C PRO A 140 -8.34 -16.41 -23.75
N SER A 141 -7.25 -17.19 -23.72
CA SER A 141 -7.24 -18.64 -23.58
C SER A 141 -7.41 -19.14 -22.15
N ASP A 142 -6.91 -18.43 -21.14
CA ASP A 142 -7.05 -18.85 -19.76
C ASP A 142 -8.12 -18.01 -19.03
N PRO A 143 -9.31 -18.58 -18.72
CA PRO A 143 -10.33 -17.88 -17.96
C PRO A 143 -9.87 -17.51 -16.54
N ILE A 144 -8.83 -18.15 -16.02
CA ILE A 144 -8.30 -17.96 -14.66
C ILE A 144 -7.22 -16.86 -14.63
N ILE A 145 -6.45 -16.70 -15.70
CA ILE A 145 -5.38 -15.70 -15.76
C ILE A 145 -5.97 -14.38 -16.27
N SER A 146 -5.81 -13.35 -15.45
CA SER A 146 -6.41 -12.04 -15.67
C SER A 146 -5.59 -11.24 -16.68
N ILE A 147 -6.23 -10.78 -17.76
CA ILE A 147 -5.71 -9.72 -18.66
C ILE A 147 -5.18 -8.58 -17.78
N GLY A 148 -3.89 -8.32 -17.80
CA GLY A 148 -3.29 -7.38 -16.86
C GLY A 148 -1.90 -6.95 -17.25
N ASN A 149 -1.47 -5.83 -16.69
CA ASN A 149 -0.10 -5.36 -16.85
C ASN A 149 0.85 -6.03 -15.86
N ALA A 150 2.15 -5.80 -16.00
CA ALA A 150 3.16 -6.43 -15.13
C ALA A 150 2.93 -6.24 -13.63
N LEU A 151 2.37 -5.09 -13.20
CA LEU A 151 2.04 -4.86 -11.79
C LEU A 151 0.93 -5.80 -11.32
N MET A 152 -0.11 -5.98 -12.13
CA MET A 152 -1.21 -6.88 -11.82
C MET A 152 -0.71 -8.33 -11.74
N TRP A 153 0.19 -8.74 -12.64
CA TRP A 153 0.85 -10.04 -12.56
C TRP A 153 1.61 -10.21 -11.25
N ILE A 154 2.41 -9.21 -10.84
CA ILE A 154 3.17 -9.27 -9.58
C ILE A 154 2.22 -9.52 -8.41
N LEU A 155 1.11 -8.81 -8.38
CA LEU A 155 0.11 -8.90 -7.32
C LEU A 155 -0.73 -10.16 -7.36
N SER A 156 -0.76 -10.88 -8.48
CA SER A 156 -1.48 -12.15 -8.60
C SER A 156 -0.58 -13.35 -8.31
N PHE A 157 0.70 -13.30 -8.68
CA PHE A 157 1.57 -14.49 -8.70
C PHE A 157 2.79 -14.42 -7.77
N CYS A 158 3.25 -13.24 -7.35
CA CYS A 158 4.36 -13.14 -6.39
C CYS A 158 3.86 -13.32 -4.94
N ASP A 159 3.82 -14.56 -4.46
CA ASP A 159 3.57 -14.85 -3.05
C ASP A 159 4.73 -14.34 -2.18
N ALA A 160 4.40 -13.66 -1.08
CA ALA A 160 5.34 -13.20 -0.05
C ALA A 160 6.20 -14.34 0.54
N LYS A 161 5.76 -15.60 0.44
CA LYS A 161 6.55 -16.79 0.81
C LYS A 161 7.70 -17.08 -0.15
N THR A 162 7.57 -16.72 -1.42
CA THR A 162 8.57 -16.99 -2.46
C THR A 162 9.58 -15.84 -2.57
N ILE A 163 9.09 -14.61 -2.45
CA ILE A 163 9.92 -13.41 -2.49
C ILE A 163 9.30 -12.35 -1.57
N ALA A 164 10.14 -11.70 -0.77
CA ALA A 164 9.67 -10.67 0.15
C ALA A 164 9.06 -9.50 -0.66
N PRO A 165 7.90 -8.95 -0.27
CA PRO A 165 7.23 -7.89 -1.03
C PRO A 165 8.12 -6.67 -1.29
N ASN A 166 9.01 -6.33 -0.35
CA ASN A 166 9.95 -5.23 -0.52
C ASN A 166 11.01 -5.49 -1.60
N GLU A 167 11.43 -6.74 -1.83
CA GLU A 167 12.42 -7.10 -2.85
C GLU A 167 11.87 -6.88 -4.26
N VAL A 168 10.56 -7.06 -4.45
CA VAL A 168 9.88 -6.78 -5.72
C VAL A 168 9.41 -5.33 -5.82
N MET A 169 8.78 -4.81 -4.77
CA MET A 169 8.16 -3.50 -4.82
C MET A 169 9.16 -2.34 -4.73
N ALA A 170 10.33 -2.51 -4.13
CA ALA A 170 11.36 -1.47 -4.14
C ALA A 170 11.86 -1.15 -5.56
N PRO A 171 12.33 -2.12 -6.38
CA PRO A 171 12.70 -1.84 -7.76
C PRO A 171 11.51 -1.38 -8.61
N PHE A 172 10.33 -1.97 -8.42
CA PHE A 172 9.14 -1.51 -9.15
C PHE A 172 8.83 -0.04 -8.81
N SER A 173 8.92 0.36 -7.55
CA SER A 173 8.64 1.73 -7.13
C SER A 173 9.65 2.73 -7.69
N ARG A 174 10.94 2.37 -7.77
CA ARG A 174 11.94 3.22 -8.44
C ARG A 174 11.60 3.41 -9.91
N LEU A 175 11.37 2.32 -10.62
CA LEU A 175 10.94 2.33 -12.02
C LEU A 175 9.69 3.17 -12.23
N PHE A 176 8.68 2.96 -11.39
CA PHE A 176 7.40 3.65 -11.42
C PHE A 176 7.57 5.16 -11.21
N ASN A 177 8.45 5.59 -10.30
CA ASN A 177 8.69 7.01 -10.03
C ASN A 177 9.27 7.75 -11.24
N HIS A 178 10.01 7.07 -12.12
CA HIS A 178 10.55 7.63 -13.36
C HIS A 178 9.51 7.77 -14.49
N LEU A 179 8.33 7.17 -14.35
CA LEU A 179 7.28 7.27 -15.36
C LEU A 179 6.62 8.66 -15.36
N ALA A 180 6.17 9.11 -16.53
CA ALA A 180 5.33 10.29 -16.66
C ALA A 180 3.99 10.09 -15.90
N THR A 181 3.37 11.18 -15.44
CA THR A 181 2.11 11.10 -14.66
C THR A 181 1.02 10.31 -15.39
N ASN A 182 0.85 10.53 -16.70
CA ASN A 182 -0.14 9.80 -17.48
C ASN A 182 0.15 8.30 -17.53
N ASP A 183 1.42 7.90 -17.66
CA ASP A 183 1.81 6.48 -17.67
C ASP A 183 1.58 5.83 -16.31
N LYS A 184 1.90 6.52 -15.21
CA LYS A 184 1.60 6.09 -13.84
C LYS A 184 0.11 5.83 -13.67
N THR A 185 -0.72 6.77 -14.14
CA THR A 185 -2.17 6.65 -14.12
C THR A 185 -2.65 5.45 -14.95
N THR A 186 -2.15 5.27 -16.18
CA THR A 186 -2.49 4.11 -17.01
C THR A 186 -2.16 2.79 -16.33
N VAL A 187 -0.97 2.66 -15.73
CA VAL A 187 -0.56 1.42 -15.05
C VAL A 187 -1.46 1.10 -13.85
N LEU A 188 -1.82 2.10 -13.03
CA LEU A 188 -2.65 1.86 -11.83
C LEU A 188 -4.14 1.75 -12.11
N GLN A 189 -4.65 2.42 -13.15
CA GLN A 189 -6.07 2.38 -13.54
C GLN A 189 -6.42 1.22 -14.46
N GLN A 190 -5.43 0.46 -14.93
CA GLN A 190 -5.67 -0.75 -15.69
C GLN A 190 -6.58 -1.68 -14.87
N ILE A 191 -7.64 -2.17 -15.52
CA ILE A 191 -8.53 -3.20 -15.00
C ILE A 191 -8.37 -4.46 -15.84
N ASN A 192 -8.53 -5.62 -15.19
CA ASN A 192 -8.61 -6.90 -15.87
C ASN A 192 -10.03 -7.15 -16.40
N LYS A 193 -10.22 -8.32 -17.02
CA LYS A 193 -11.53 -8.76 -17.54
C LYS A 193 -12.60 -8.89 -16.44
N GLU A 194 -12.19 -9.08 -15.18
CA GLU A 194 -13.05 -9.08 -14.00
C GLU A 194 -13.36 -7.67 -13.45
N GLY A 195 -12.78 -6.62 -14.04
CA GLY A 195 -12.92 -5.25 -13.56
C GLY A 195 -12.07 -4.94 -12.32
N GLU A 196 -11.09 -5.77 -12.00
CA GLU A 196 -10.17 -5.61 -10.88
C GLU A 196 -8.91 -4.85 -11.32
N ASN A 197 -8.50 -3.86 -10.53
CA ASN A 197 -7.23 -3.17 -10.70
C ASN A 197 -6.16 -3.67 -9.72
N ALA A 198 -4.97 -3.09 -9.76
CA ALA A 198 -3.85 -3.46 -8.90
C ALA A 198 -4.22 -3.45 -7.39
N VAL A 199 -4.96 -2.45 -6.90
CA VAL A 199 -5.35 -2.38 -5.48
C VAL A 199 -6.27 -3.55 -5.12
N LEU A 200 -7.26 -3.84 -5.96
CA LEU A 200 -8.18 -4.96 -5.76
C LEU A 200 -7.44 -6.31 -5.73
N LEU A 201 -6.49 -6.50 -6.66
CA LEU A 201 -5.67 -7.71 -6.70
C LEU A 201 -4.78 -7.83 -5.45
N ALA A 202 -4.18 -6.74 -4.97
CA ALA A 202 -3.40 -6.75 -3.73
C ALA A 202 -4.25 -7.16 -2.53
N VAL A 203 -5.50 -6.67 -2.41
CA VAL A 203 -6.41 -7.06 -1.33
C VAL A 203 -6.80 -8.55 -1.42
N LYS A 204 -7.04 -9.04 -2.64
CA LYS A 204 -7.56 -10.39 -2.91
C LYS A 204 -6.51 -11.48 -2.79
N TYR A 205 -5.32 -11.25 -3.33
CA TYR A 205 -4.31 -12.29 -3.50
C TYR A 205 -3.07 -12.08 -2.63
N ASN A 206 -2.60 -10.84 -2.48
CA ASN A 206 -1.29 -10.56 -1.88
C ASN A 206 -1.32 -9.31 -0.99
N GLN A 207 -1.97 -9.41 0.18
CA GLN A 207 -2.22 -8.28 1.09
C GLN A 207 -0.93 -7.62 1.59
N ASP A 208 0.17 -8.34 1.63
CA ASP A 208 1.48 -7.80 2.05
C ASP A 208 2.02 -6.74 1.07
N TYR A 209 1.52 -6.72 -0.18
CA TYR A 209 1.86 -5.70 -1.16
C TYR A 209 0.99 -4.44 -1.05
N LEU A 210 -0.15 -4.52 -0.35
CA LEU A 210 -1.12 -3.43 -0.27
C LEU A 210 -0.51 -2.10 0.19
N PRO A 211 0.36 -2.04 1.24
CA PRO A 211 0.97 -0.78 1.64
C PRO A 211 1.79 -0.11 0.51
N ALA A 212 2.55 -0.90 -0.25
CA ALA A 212 3.34 -0.40 -1.36
C ALA A 212 2.44 0.11 -2.51
N ILE A 213 1.35 -0.61 -2.83
CA ILE A 213 0.41 -0.19 -3.87
C ILE A 213 -0.33 1.09 -3.48
N LEU A 214 -0.71 1.24 -2.21
CA LEU A 214 -1.32 2.48 -1.73
C LEU A 214 -0.33 3.66 -1.81
N GLU A 215 0.93 3.45 -1.46
CA GLU A 215 1.99 4.45 -1.60
C GLU A 215 2.19 4.87 -3.07
N LEU A 216 2.23 3.90 -4.01
CA LEU A 216 2.32 4.20 -5.44
C LEU A 216 1.10 5.01 -5.92
N SER A 217 -0.09 4.68 -5.41
CA SER A 217 -1.33 5.36 -5.77
C SER A 217 -1.36 6.81 -5.28
N GLU A 218 -0.88 7.09 -4.07
CA GLU A 218 -0.76 8.45 -3.55
C GLU A 218 0.13 9.34 -4.42
N LYS A 219 1.18 8.77 -5.00
CA LYS A 219 2.11 9.49 -5.89
C LYS A 219 1.53 9.85 -7.26
N THR A 220 0.34 9.36 -7.61
CA THR A 220 -0.25 9.60 -8.95
C THR A 220 -1.10 10.87 -9.05
N THR A 221 -1.09 11.75 -8.04
CA THR A 221 -1.83 13.03 -8.00
C THR A 221 -3.34 12.94 -8.25
N ASN A 222 -3.90 11.73 -8.39
CA ASN A 222 -5.31 11.49 -8.66
C ASN A 222 -5.96 10.77 -7.46
N PRO A 223 -6.28 11.47 -6.36
CA PRO A 223 -6.99 10.89 -5.22
C PRO A 223 -8.36 10.31 -5.62
N THR A 224 -8.92 10.73 -6.75
CA THR A 224 -10.15 10.19 -7.31
C THR A 224 -10.01 8.72 -7.71
N MET A 225 -8.81 8.26 -8.10
CA MET A 225 -8.57 6.85 -8.45
C MET A 225 -8.72 5.93 -7.23
N ILE A 226 -8.13 6.28 -6.09
CA ILE A 226 -8.27 5.48 -4.87
C ILE A 226 -9.74 5.50 -4.44
N ALA A 227 -10.40 6.65 -4.48
CA ALA A 227 -11.82 6.76 -4.18
C ALA A 227 -12.70 5.95 -5.15
N GLN A 228 -12.41 5.94 -6.45
CA GLN A 228 -13.10 5.14 -7.48
C GLN A 228 -12.89 3.66 -7.26
N THR A 229 -11.67 3.25 -6.93
CA THR A 229 -11.35 1.87 -6.60
C THR A 229 -12.10 1.42 -5.35
N LEU A 230 -12.11 2.24 -4.30
CA LEU A 230 -12.88 2.01 -3.08
C LEU A 230 -14.41 2.03 -3.34
N LYS A 231 -14.89 2.69 -4.40
CA LYS A 231 -16.29 2.65 -4.85
C LYS A 231 -16.62 1.39 -5.66
N GLN A 232 -15.71 0.93 -6.53
CA GLN A 232 -15.86 -0.34 -7.25
C GLN A 232 -15.87 -1.52 -6.28
N VAL A 233 -15.04 -1.45 -5.24
CA VAL A 233 -15.08 -2.32 -4.07
C VAL A 233 -16.47 -2.34 -3.42
N ASP A 234 -17.11 -1.18 -3.26
CA ASP A 234 -18.43 -1.03 -2.62
C ASP A 234 -19.57 -1.64 -3.48
N GLY A 235 -19.47 -1.52 -4.80
CA GLY A 235 -20.49 -2.00 -5.75
C GLY A 235 -20.41 -3.49 -6.09
N MET A 236 -19.26 -4.14 -5.84
CA MET A 236 -19.13 -5.59 -5.99
C MET A 236 -19.79 -6.28 -4.79
N ASN A 237 -20.95 -6.91 -5.02
CA ASN A 237 -21.64 -7.81 -4.07
C ASN A 237 -20.74 -9.00 -3.61
N ILE A 238 -19.61 -9.23 -4.32
CA ILE A 238 -18.53 -10.14 -3.93
C ILE A 238 -17.68 -9.54 -2.80
N CYS A 239 -17.53 -8.22 -2.71
CA CYS A 239 -16.83 -7.52 -1.63
C CYS A 239 -17.69 -7.34 -0.36
N GLU A 240 -19.02 -7.29 -0.39
CA GLU A 240 -19.78 -7.52 0.87
C GLU A 240 -19.55 -8.93 1.43
N LYS A 241 -19.15 -9.88 0.56
CA LYS A 241 -18.73 -11.25 0.89
C LYS A 241 -17.21 -11.51 0.84
N ALA A 242 -16.35 -10.50 0.65
CA ALA A 242 -14.89 -10.68 0.58
C ALA A 242 -14.13 -9.52 1.25
N ILE A 243 -14.78 -8.42 1.54
CA ILE A 243 -14.34 -7.38 2.48
C ILE A 243 -15.32 -7.40 3.66
N GLY A 244 -16.62 -7.45 3.41
CA GLY A 244 -17.56 -7.84 4.45
C GLY A 244 -17.42 -9.30 4.92
N TYR A 245 -16.73 -10.21 4.23
CA TYR A 245 -16.39 -11.54 4.78
C TYR A 245 -14.91 -11.66 5.09
N THR A 246 -13.96 -11.10 4.32
CA THR A 246 -12.53 -11.21 4.66
C THR A 246 -12.06 -10.08 5.56
N TRP A 247 -12.69 -8.91 5.59
CA TRP A 247 -12.47 -7.87 6.59
C TRP A 247 -13.33 -8.11 7.83
N ARG A 248 -14.63 -8.49 7.73
CA ARG A 248 -15.38 -8.92 8.93
C ARG A 248 -14.93 -10.26 9.48
N ASN A 249 -14.52 -11.25 8.68
CA ASN A 249 -13.83 -12.43 9.21
C ASN A 249 -12.37 -12.14 9.51
N ALA A 250 -11.57 -11.32 8.83
CA ALA A 250 -10.24 -11.01 9.38
C ALA A 250 -10.36 -10.25 10.71
N LEU A 251 -11.36 -9.38 10.88
CA LEU A 251 -11.66 -8.70 12.15
C LEU A 251 -12.22 -9.70 13.17
N GLN A 252 -13.28 -10.48 12.87
CA GLN A 252 -13.85 -11.50 13.77
C GLN A 252 -12.88 -12.63 14.06
N HIS A 253 -12.18 -13.15 13.07
CA HIS A 253 -11.18 -14.22 13.18
C HIS A 253 -9.88 -13.70 13.81
N ALA A 254 -9.52 -12.40 13.69
CA ALA A 254 -8.47 -11.79 14.54
C ALA A 254 -8.94 -11.58 15.98
N ILE A 255 -10.20 -11.17 16.20
CA ILE A 255 -10.83 -11.06 17.53
C ILE A 255 -10.91 -12.46 18.18
N ILE A 256 -11.28 -13.50 17.42
CA ILE A 256 -11.41 -14.90 17.85
C ILE A 256 -10.06 -15.62 17.92
N SER A 257 -9.08 -15.34 17.04
CA SER A 257 -7.75 -15.95 17.12
C SER A 257 -6.89 -15.30 18.19
N GLN A 258 -7.05 -14.00 18.48
CA GLN A 258 -6.37 -13.36 19.63
C GLN A 258 -6.82 -13.91 20.97
N SER A 259 -8.07 -14.36 21.10
CA SER A 259 -8.52 -15.05 22.32
C SER A 259 -7.90 -16.45 22.47
N LYS A 260 -7.38 -17.02 21.37
CA LYS A 260 -6.81 -18.38 21.32
C LYS A 260 -5.28 -18.43 21.22
N GLN A 261 -4.61 -17.46 20.58
CA GLN A 261 -3.16 -17.41 20.37
C GLN A 261 -2.62 -15.95 20.34
N PRO A 262 -2.04 -15.44 21.43
CA PRO A 262 -1.65 -14.02 21.56
C PRO A 262 -0.30 -13.64 20.90
N ARG A 263 0.35 -14.51 20.12
CA ARG A 263 1.74 -14.31 19.65
C ARG A 263 1.90 -13.82 18.20
N THR A 264 0.83 -13.65 17.42
CA THR A 264 0.90 -13.09 16.06
C THR A 264 0.51 -11.61 16.03
N PRO A 265 1.09 -10.79 15.11
CA PRO A 265 0.71 -9.39 14.94
C PRO A 265 -0.78 -9.24 14.63
N ASN A 266 -1.45 -8.26 15.25
CA ASN A 266 -2.88 -8.05 15.10
C ASN A 266 -3.21 -7.51 13.68
N PRO A 267 -3.95 -8.25 12.82
CA PRO A 267 -4.32 -7.82 11.48
C PRO A 267 -5.07 -6.48 11.45
N VAL A 268 -5.90 -6.24 12.47
CA VAL A 268 -6.61 -4.95 12.66
C VAL A 268 -5.60 -3.83 12.83
N LEU A 269 -4.54 -4.06 13.62
CA LEU A 269 -3.49 -3.07 13.85
C LEU A 269 -2.66 -2.81 12.58
N ILE A 270 -2.44 -3.82 11.72
CA ILE A 270 -1.75 -3.66 10.43
C ILE A 270 -2.56 -2.75 9.51
N ILE A 271 -3.85 -3.03 9.38
CA ILE A 271 -4.80 -2.24 8.59
C ILE A 271 -4.87 -0.81 9.11
N LEU A 272 -5.03 -0.64 10.42
CA LEU A 272 -5.09 0.69 11.04
C LEU A 272 -3.77 1.46 10.89
N THR A 273 -2.64 0.78 11.05
CA THR A 273 -1.31 1.37 10.81
C THR A 273 -1.16 1.80 9.36
N ALA A 274 -1.70 1.04 8.40
CA ALA A 274 -1.74 1.46 7.01
C ALA A 274 -2.62 2.69 6.83
N ILE A 275 -3.84 2.71 7.40
CA ILE A 275 -4.75 3.87 7.35
C ILE A 275 -4.10 5.13 7.95
N PHE A 276 -3.43 5.01 9.10
CA PHE A 276 -2.74 6.12 9.74
C PHE A 276 -1.57 6.67 8.90
N LYS A 277 -0.99 5.86 8.01
CA LYS A 277 0.07 6.30 7.09
C LYS A 277 -0.46 6.97 5.82
N LEU A 278 -1.76 6.87 5.54
CA LEU A 278 -2.35 7.49 4.36
C LEU A 278 -2.46 9.01 4.50
N SER A 279 -2.53 9.71 3.36
CA SER A 279 -2.85 11.14 3.34
C SER A 279 -4.21 11.45 3.99
N PRO A 280 -4.41 12.64 4.61
CA PRO A 280 -5.67 13.00 5.27
C PRO A 280 -6.91 12.88 4.37
N THR A 281 -6.77 13.14 3.07
CA THR A 281 -7.85 12.99 2.08
C THR A 281 -8.33 11.55 1.96
N LEU A 282 -7.39 10.59 1.99
CA LEU A 282 -7.71 9.17 1.92
C LEU A 282 -8.23 8.64 3.25
N GLN A 283 -7.65 9.10 4.36
CA GLN A 283 -8.15 8.80 5.70
C GLN A 283 -9.64 9.19 5.80
N LYS A 284 -9.99 10.41 5.36
CA LYS A 284 -11.38 10.88 5.30
C LYS A 284 -12.28 9.95 4.48
N GLY A 285 -11.89 9.66 3.23
CA GLY A 285 -12.70 8.83 2.33
C GLY A 285 -12.91 7.39 2.82
N ILE A 286 -11.97 6.85 3.60
CA ILE A 286 -12.10 5.54 4.25
C ILE A 286 -13.04 5.64 5.46
N ILE A 287 -12.84 6.65 6.29
CA ILE A 287 -13.54 6.79 7.57
C ILE A 287 -15.01 7.20 7.41
N GLU A 288 -15.36 7.96 6.38
CA GLU A 288 -16.75 8.32 6.09
C GLU A 288 -17.63 7.11 5.72
N LYS A 289 -17.03 6.00 5.26
CA LYS A 289 -17.74 4.78 4.84
C LYS A 289 -18.19 3.89 5.98
N PHE A 290 -17.58 3.97 7.15
CA PHE A 290 -18.01 3.18 8.30
C PHE A 290 -19.35 3.70 8.82
N ASN A 291 -20.27 2.78 9.06
CA ASN A 291 -21.47 3.11 9.84
C ASN A 291 -21.12 3.19 11.35
N ASP A 292 -22.09 3.62 12.15
CA ASP A 292 -21.88 3.88 13.59
C ASP A 292 -21.42 2.60 14.33
N GLU A 293 -22.07 1.46 14.08
CA GLU A 293 -21.75 0.18 14.72
C GLU A 293 -20.37 -0.37 14.32
N GLU A 294 -20.01 -0.23 13.04
CA GLU A 294 -18.71 -0.69 12.53
C GLU A 294 -17.58 0.17 13.09
N SER A 295 -17.81 1.47 13.22
CA SER A 295 -16.85 2.39 13.82
C SER A 295 -16.59 2.04 15.28
N ILE A 296 -17.65 1.81 16.07
CA ILE A 296 -17.54 1.37 17.48
C ILE A 296 -16.81 0.03 17.57
N SER A 297 -17.18 -0.93 16.73
CA SER A 297 -16.54 -2.26 16.70
C SER A 297 -15.06 -2.17 16.35
N LEU A 298 -14.69 -1.31 15.41
CA LEU A 298 -13.30 -1.08 15.02
C LEU A 298 -12.51 -0.42 16.15
N ILE A 299 -13.06 0.61 16.82
CA ILE A 299 -12.43 1.25 17.99
C ILE A 299 -12.19 0.21 19.09
N ASN A 300 -13.21 -0.57 19.44
CA ASN A 300 -13.11 -1.58 20.50
C ASN A 300 -12.16 -2.74 20.17
N ALA A 301 -11.94 -3.04 18.88
CA ALA A 301 -11.02 -4.09 18.45
C ALA A 301 -9.53 -3.70 18.61
N VAL A 302 -9.22 -2.41 18.80
CA VAL A 302 -7.85 -1.94 19.02
C VAL A 302 -7.50 -2.09 20.50
N LYS A 303 -6.46 -2.87 20.84
CA LYS A 303 -6.05 -3.09 22.23
C LYS A 303 -5.24 -1.95 22.85
N SER A 304 -4.49 -1.25 22.00
CA SER A 304 -3.66 -0.12 22.41
C SER A 304 -4.57 1.08 22.63
N GLU A 305 -4.66 1.56 23.87
CA GLU A 305 -5.40 2.77 24.19
C GLU A 305 -4.96 3.89 23.25
N SER A 306 -3.64 4.13 23.11
CA SER A 306 -3.09 5.14 22.18
C SER A 306 -3.61 5.04 20.74
N ASP A 307 -3.79 3.83 20.20
CA ASP A 307 -4.26 3.64 18.83
C ASP A 307 -5.79 3.74 18.73
N GLN A 308 -6.53 3.36 19.78
CA GLN A 308 -7.94 3.72 19.90
C GLN A 308 -8.11 5.24 19.83
N LEU A 309 -7.22 6.00 20.46
CA LEU A 309 -7.33 7.46 20.51
C LEU A 309 -7.12 8.08 19.15
N LYS A 310 -6.07 7.64 18.44
CA LYS A 310 -5.82 8.10 17.07
C LYS A 310 -7.00 7.77 16.18
N LEU A 311 -7.59 6.58 16.35
CA LEU A 311 -8.72 6.16 15.54
C LEU A 311 -9.96 7.02 15.81
N LEU A 312 -10.25 7.24 17.09
CA LEU A 312 -11.33 8.07 17.57
C LEU A 312 -11.15 9.53 17.12
N GLU A 313 -9.94 10.07 17.18
CA GLU A 313 -9.60 11.39 16.66
C GLU A 313 -9.89 11.48 15.16
N LEU A 314 -9.53 10.47 14.37
CA LEU A 314 -9.86 10.46 12.95
C LEU A 314 -11.39 10.35 12.72
N PHE A 315 -12.11 9.53 13.48
CA PHE A 315 -13.57 9.44 13.41
C PHE A 315 -14.25 10.77 13.74
N VAL A 316 -13.80 11.43 14.81
CA VAL A 316 -14.25 12.76 15.22
C VAL A 316 -13.97 13.79 14.14
N ARG A 317 -12.74 13.78 13.60
CA ARG A 317 -12.28 14.74 12.60
C ARG A 317 -13.05 14.63 11.28
N PHE A 318 -13.42 13.42 10.87
CA PHE A 318 -14.01 13.18 9.56
C PHE A 318 -15.52 12.89 9.58
N ASN A 319 -16.10 12.54 10.73
CA ASN A 319 -17.55 12.37 10.91
C ASN A 319 -18.07 13.11 12.17
N PRO A 320 -17.90 14.45 12.27
CA PRO A 320 -18.30 15.21 13.46
C PRO A 320 -19.80 15.10 13.77
N ASP A 321 -20.64 14.86 12.77
CA ASP A 321 -22.09 14.76 12.96
C ASP A 321 -22.52 13.40 13.55
N LYS A 322 -21.77 12.34 13.24
CA LYS A 322 -22.04 10.98 13.74
C LYS A 322 -21.71 10.83 15.23
N LEU A 323 -20.81 11.67 15.77
CA LEU A 323 -20.43 11.72 17.19
C LEU A 323 -21.61 11.80 18.16
N THR A 324 -22.68 12.50 17.77
CA THR A 324 -23.92 12.65 18.55
C THR A 324 -24.62 11.32 18.86
N ARG A 325 -24.24 10.22 18.20
CA ARG A 325 -24.79 8.88 18.44
C ARG A 325 -23.86 7.97 19.26
N TYR A 326 -22.57 8.29 19.33
CA TYR A 326 -21.62 7.62 20.22
C TYR A 326 -21.79 8.08 21.68
N THR A 327 -22.54 9.18 21.88
CA THR A 327 -22.88 9.69 23.21
C THR A 327 -23.86 8.80 23.97
N ASP A 328 -24.47 7.80 23.33
CA ASP A 328 -25.37 6.86 24.00
C ASP A 328 -24.64 5.66 24.64
N THR A 329 -23.31 5.60 24.48
CA THR A 329 -22.42 4.64 25.16
C THR A 329 -21.62 5.35 26.26
N PRO A 330 -22.02 5.24 27.55
CA PRO A 330 -21.38 5.94 28.66
C PRO A 330 -19.88 5.67 28.78
N GLU A 331 -19.43 4.46 28.44
CA GLU A 331 -18.02 4.06 28.47
C GLU A 331 -17.18 4.79 27.40
N LEU A 332 -17.72 4.95 26.19
CA LEU A 332 -17.07 5.68 25.09
C LEU A 332 -17.05 7.19 25.37
N LEU A 333 -18.11 7.73 25.98
CA LEU A 333 -18.13 9.11 26.48
C LEU A 333 -17.11 9.33 27.59
N LEU A 334 -16.98 8.37 28.50
CA LEU A 334 -16.00 8.43 29.57
C LEU A 334 -14.59 8.41 28.98
N GLN A 335 -14.31 7.52 28.03
CA GLN A 335 -13.04 7.47 27.30
C GLN A 335 -12.79 8.78 26.54
N LEU A 336 -13.76 9.29 25.76
CA LEU A 336 -13.68 10.59 25.09
C LEU A 336 -13.38 11.74 26.06
N SER A 337 -14.02 11.74 27.23
CA SER A 337 -13.79 12.77 28.25
C SER A 337 -12.42 12.66 28.92
N GLN A 338 -11.97 11.44 29.21
CA GLN A 338 -10.64 11.15 29.75
C GLN A 338 -9.57 11.56 28.74
N LEU A 339 -9.84 11.38 27.45
CA LEU A 339 -8.96 11.76 26.36
C LEU A 339 -8.86 13.25 26.17
N TYR A 340 -10.00 13.92 26.21
CA TYR A 340 -10.04 15.38 26.20
C TYR A 340 -9.20 15.93 27.36
N GLN A 341 -9.39 15.39 28.58
CA GLN A 341 -8.60 15.77 29.74
C GLN A 341 -7.10 15.45 29.61
N GLN A 342 -6.73 14.29 29.04
CA GLN A 342 -5.33 13.93 28.82
C GLN A 342 -4.66 14.83 27.77
N ASN A 343 -5.35 15.15 26.68
CA ASN A 343 -4.84 16.06 25.65
C ASN A 343 -4.75 17.51 26.14
N GLU A 344 -5.73 17.97 26.93
CA GLU A 344 -5.69 19.26 27.62
C GLU A 344 -4.52 19.33 28.60
N ASN A 345 -4.25 18.25 29.34
CA ASN A 345 -3.10 18.13 30.24
C ASN A 345 -1.75 18.11 29.50
N LEU A 346 -1.68 17.48 28.32
CA LEU A 346 -0.50 17.49 27.46
C LEU A 346 -0.28 18.88 26.82
N ARG A 347 -1.36 19.55 26.38
CA ARG A 347 -1.33 20.93 25.87
C ARG A 347 -0.93 21.92 26.95
N THR A 348 -1.48 21.82 28.15
CA THR A 348 -1.11 22.69 29.28
C THR A 348 0.31 22.44 29.77
N LYS A 349 0.83 21.19 29.72
CA LYS A 349 2.26 20.90 29.93
C LYS A 349 3.16 21.47 28.84
N ALA A 350 2.74 21.42 27.57
CA ALA A 350 3.45 22.01 26.44
C ALA A 350 3.44 23.56 26.47
N LEU A 351 2.31 24.16 26.87
CA LEU A 351 2.14 25.61 27.04
C LEU A 351 2.83 26.13 28.30
N GLY A 352 2.94 25.30 29.34
CA GLY A 352 3.77 25.57 30.52
C GLY A 352 5.27 25.45 30.25
N SER A 353 5.68 24.98 29.07
CA SER A 353 7.09 24.85 28.68
C SER A 353 7.53 25.70 27.49
N ASN A 354 6.64 26.46 26.84
CA ASN A 354 7.05 27.41 25.79
C ASN A 354 6.11 28.63 25.72
N HIS A 355 6.65 29.81 26.03
CA HIS A 355 6.12 31.08 25.53
C HIS A 355 6.50 31.23 24.06
N ALA A 356 5.53 31.04 23.16
CA ALA A 356 5.21 31.93 22.03
C ALA A 356 4.54 31.18 20.86
N GLY A 357 3.41 31.74 20.40
CA GLY A 357 3.12 31.84 18.96
C GLY A 357 2.16 30.83 18.34
N ASN A 358 0.91 31.27 18.21
CA ASN A 358 -0.07 30.94 17.16
C ASN A 358 -0.55 29.48 17.01
N SER A 359 -1.72 29.19 17.61
CA SER A 359 -2.66 28.22 17.05
C SER A 359 -4.11 28.61 17.39
N ALA A 360 -5.05 28.18 16.54
CA ALA A 360 -6.47 28.50 16.45
C ALA A 360 -7.22 28.83 17.76
N SER A 361 -8.19 29.75 17.67
CA SER A 361 -8.91 30.29 18.83
C SER A 361 -9.72 29.23 19.58
N PRO A 362 -9.66 29.19 20.93
CA PRO A 362 -10.44 28.30 21.80
C PRO A 362 -11.96 28.27 21.52
N LEU A 363 -12.48 29.33 20.90
CA LEU A 363 -13.90 29.57 20.66
C LEU A 363 -14.60 28.50 19.80
N GLU A 364 -13.92 27.92 18.80
CA GLU A 364 -14.55 26.93 17.89
C GLU A 364 -14.74 25.56 18.55
N ILE A 365 -13.88 25.21 19.51
CA ILE A 365 -13.92 23.95 20.26
C ILE A 365 -14.89 24.06 21.44
N ASP A 366 -14.89 25.20 22.14
CA ASP A 366 -15.88 25.49 23.18
C ASP A 366 -17.31 25.54 22.62
N MET A 367 -17.49 26.05 21.40
CA MET A 367 -18.79 26.01 20.70
C MET A 367 -19.23 24.58 20.33
N LEU A 368 -18.29 23.67 20.08
CA LEU A 368 -18.58 22.26 19.82
C LEU A 368 -19.06 21.56 21.11
N ALA A 369 -18.40 21.83 22.24
CA ALA A 369 -18.79 21.33 23.55
C ALA A 369 -20.16 21.90 24.01
N ILE A 370 -20.44 23.16 23.70
CA ILE A 370 -21.74 23.80 23.96
C ILE A 370 -22.85 23.19 23.08
N ARG A 371 -22.58 22.88 21.80
CA ARG A 371 -23.57 22.20 20.93
C ARG A 371 -23.86 20.77 21.38
N LEU A 372 -22.86 20.04 21.87
CA LEU A 372 -23.03 18.67 22.36
C LEU A 372 -23.74 18.60 23.73
N SER A 373 -23.69 19.66 24.54
CA SER A 373 -24.35 19.74 25.85
C SER A 373 -25.82 20.19 25.81
N GLY A 374 -26.37 20.47 24.62
CA GLY A 374 -27.78 20.83 24.43
C GLY A 374 -28.78 19.68 24.64
N ASN A 375 -28.34 18.45 24.93
CA ASN A 375 -29.21 17.30 25.15
C ASN A 375 -29.33 16.95 26.64
N ARG A 376 -30.57 16.72 27.10
CA ARG A 376 -31.05 16.84 28.49
C ARG A 376 -30.54 15.76 29.45
N ASN A 377 -29.27 15.78 29.84
CA ASN A 377 -28.77 15.01 30.99
C ASN A 377 -28.12 15.94 32.04
N SER A 378 -28.91 16.37 33.02
CA SER A 378 -28.54 17.33 34.09
C SER A 378 -27.43 16.85 35.02
N LEU A 379 -27.14 15.55 35.07
CA LEU A 379 -26.06 14.95 35.84
C LEU A 379 -24.66 15.21 35.26
N PHE A 380 -24.56 15.45 33.94
CA PHE A 380 -23.30 15.81 33.29
C PHE A 380 -22.93 17.27 33.52
N TYR A 381 -23.94 18.15 33.53
CA TYR A 381 -23.75 19.59 33.74
C TYR A 381 -23.22 19.90 35.15
N SER A 382 -23.67 19.16 36.17
CA SER A 382 -23.18 19.35 37.55
C SER A 382 -21.74 18.87 37.73
N ASN A 383 -21.38 17.73 37.15
CA ASN A 383 -20.02 17.19 37.23
C ASN A 383 -19.01 18.03 36.44
N PHE A 384 -19.41 18.56 35.28
CA PHE A 384 -18.60 19.49 34.49
C PHE A 384 -18.38 20.82 35.23
N LEU A 385 -19.45 21.48 35.73
CA LEU A 385 -19.31 22.69 36.54
C LEU A 385 -18.48 22.44 37.80
N HIS A 386 -18.60 21.26 38.42
CA HIS A 386 -17.82 20.93 39.61
C HIS A 386 -16.32 20.79 39.28
N ALA A 387 -15.98 20.14 38.16
CA ALA A 387 -14.60 20.00 37.69
C ALA A 387 -13.98 21.34 37.26
N SER A 388 -14.72 22.17 36.52
CA SER A 388 -14.27 23.52 36.13
C SER A 388 -14.10 24.44 37.34
N THR A 389 -15.00 24.36 38.32
CA THR A 389 -14.91 25.14 39.57
C THR A 389 -13.75 24.66 40.46
N GLN A 390 -13.43 23.36 40.45
CA GLN A 390 -12.23 22.83 41.12
C GLN A 390 -10.95 23.30 40.43
N ALA A 391 -10.90 23.29 39.09
CA ALA A 391 -9.74 23.76 38.31
C ALA A 391 -9.46 25.27 38.50
N VAL A 392 -10.49 26.11 38.59
CA VAL A 392 -10.34 27.54 38.90
C VAL A 392 -9.88 27.76 40.35
N ARG A 393 -10.29 26.90 41.30
CA ARG A 393 -9.86 26.97 42.71
C ARG A 393 -8.41 26.52 42.91
N THR A 394 -7.89 25.57 42.13
CA THR A 394 -6.48 25.17 42.20
C THR A 394 -5.51 26.19 41.60
N ILE A 395 -5.99 27.11 40.75
CA ILE A 395 -5.18 28.18 40.15
C ILE A 395 -5.11 29.43 41.06
N THR A 396 -5.95 29.54 42.10
CA THR A 396 -6.10 30.77 42.90
C THR A 396 -5.45 30.74 44.31
N PRO A 397 -4.27 30.10 44.49
CA PRO A 397 -3.33 30.69 45.44
C PRO A 397 -1.88 30.64 44.92
N VAL A 398 -1.57 31.39 43.87
CA VAL A 398 -0.18 31.82 43.57
C VAL A 398 -0.05 33.35 43.57
N ILE A 399 -1.13 34.10 43.79
CA ILE A 399 -1.09 35.57 43.90
C ILE A 399 -1.66 36.00 45.26
N SER A 400 -0.95 35.67 46.34
CA SER A 400 -1.18 36.27 47.66
C SER A 400 0.01 36.00 48.60
N SER A 401 1.20 36.47 48.24
CA SER A 401 2.17 36.90 49.24
C SER A 401 3.15 37.91 48.62
N LYS A 402 2.88 39.20 48.84
CA LYS A 402 3.87 40.25 49.09
C LYS A 402 3.20 41.62 49.19
N GLY A 403 3.38 42.26 50.34
CA GLY A 403 3.60 43.70 50.42
C GLY A 403 2.37 44.58 50.58
N THR A 404 2.03 44.85 51.85
CA THR A 404 1.37 46.06 52.32
C THR A 404 2.07 47.34 51.86
N THR A 405 1.33 48.33 51.34
CA THR A 405 1.45 49.76 51.70
C THR A 405 0.30 50.58 51.09
N SER A 406 -0.50 51.17 51.99
CA SER A 406 -1.19 52.49 51.89
C SER A 406 -1.69 52.98 50.52
N LEU A 407 -3.02 52.97 50.32
CA LEU A 407 -3.70 53.88 49.40
C LEU A 407 -4.80 54.67 50.12
N THR A 408 -4.70 56.00 50.02
CA THR A 408 -5.71 57.01 50.34
C THR A 408 -6.94 56.88 49.42
N PRO A 409 -8.14 57.28 49.87
CA PRO A 409 -9.35 57.17 49.06
C PRO A 409 -9.53 58.40 48.17
N LEU A 410 -9.85 58.18 46.89
CA LEU A 410 -10.50 59.18 46.05
C LEU A 410 -11.84 58.63 45.59
N THR A 411 -12.88 59.29 46.07
CA THR A 411 -14.29 59.17 45.71
C THR A 411 -14.52 59.53 44.23
N PRO A 412 -15.57 58.98 43.59
CA PRO A 412 -15.88 59.28 42.20
C PRO A 412 -16.70 60.57 42.08
N GLN A 413 -16.32 61.44 41.14
CA GLN A 413 -17.21 62.45 40.57
C GLN A 413 -17.83 61.88 39.30
N LEU A 414 -19.15 61.64 39.36
CA LEU A 414 -20.02 61.84 38.20
C LEU A 414 -20.20 63.35 38.02
N ASP A 415 -20.16 63.84 36.79
CA ASP A 415 -21.03 64.94 36.39
C ASP A 415 -21.30 64.95 34.88
N ILE A 416 -22.63 64.95 34.61
CA ILE A 416 -23.44 65.35 33.43
C ILE A 416 -23.31 64.55 32.14
#